data_AF-A0A972XGQ0-F1
#
_entry.id   AF-A0A972XGQ0-F1
#
_cell.length_a   1.000
_cell.length_b   1.000
_cell.length_c   1.000
_cell.angle_alpha   90.00
_cell.angle_beta   90.00
_cell.angle_gamma   90.00
#
_symmetry.space_group_name_H-M   'P 1'
#
loop_
_entity.id
_entity.type
_entity.pdbx_description
1 polymer ?
#
loop_
_entity_poly.entity_id
_entity_poly.type
_entity_poly.pdbx_seq_one_letter_code
_entity_poly.pdbx_strand_id
1 'polypeptide(L)'
;MPNMLIRNVDERLHAQLVAHAKADGQSLQQYLLARLEAFAETLTAREAIERWEAGLRGSPSLSSPLAADAAADIRATREDRTGHLTELASARRASAKPRP
;
A
#
# COMPACT_ATOMS: atom_id res chain seq x y z
N MET A 1 17.70 24.60 16.11
CA MET A 1 17.56 23.18 15.72
C MET A 1 17.44 22.36 16.99
N PRO A 2 16.40 21.54 17.14
CA PRO A 2 16.31 20.62 18.26
C PRO A 2 17.47 19.62 18.18
N ASN A 3 18.13 19.38 19.31
CA ASN A 3 19.19 18.39 19.43
C ASN A 3 18.75 17.32 20.44
N MET A 4 18.98 16.06 20.11
CA MET A 4 18.60 14.91 20.94
C MET A 4 19.86 14.15 21.35
N LEU A 5 20.08 14.03 22.66
CA LEU A 5 21.17 13.24 23.22
C LEU A 5 20.62 11.93 23.78
N ILE A 6 21.05 10.82 23.19
CA ILE A 6 20.72 9.47 23.67
C ILE A 6 21.88 9.00 24.55
N ARG A 7 21.60 8.73 25.83
CA ARG A 7 22.60 8.27 26.81
C ARG A 7 22.42 6.78 27.10
N ASN A 8 23.49 6.15 27.61
CA ASN A 8 23.49 4.76 28.06
C ASN A 8 23.05 3.77 26.96
N VAL A 9 23.47 4.02 25.71
CA VAL A 9 23.23 3.09 24.61
C VAL A 9 24.16 1.89 24.80
N ASP A 10 23.59 0.70 24.81
CA ASP A 10 24.35 -0.55 24.83
C ASP A 10 25.38 -0.58 23.67
N GLU A 11 26.61 -1.00 23.97
CA GLU A 11 27.71 -0.97 23.00
C GLU A 11 27.43 -1.84 21.77
N ARG A 12 26.76 -2.99 21.95
CA ARG A 12 26.41 -3.89 20.84
C ARG A 12 25.37 -3.24 19.94
N LEU A 13 24.35 -2.62 20.54
CA LEU A 13 23.35 -1.87 19.79
C LEU A 13 23.98 -0.70 19.03
N HIS A 14 24.85 0.08 19.68
CA HIS A 14 25.56 1.18 19.03
C HIS A 14 26.39 0.69 17.83
N ALA A 15 27.13 -0.42 17.98
CA ALA A 15 27.92 -1.00 16.91
C ALA A 15 27.05 -1.45 15.71
N GLN A 16 25.89 -2.06 15.98
CA GLN A 16 24.94 -2.45 14.93
C GLN A 16 24.41 -1.23 14.17
N LEU A 17 24.00 -0.17 14.89
CA LEU A 17 23.51 1.06 14.27
C LEU A 17 24.59 1.74 13.41
N VAL A 18 25.84 1.77 13.87
CA VAL A 18 26.97 2.28 13.09
C VAL A 18 27.20 1.43 11.83
N ALA A 19 27.10 0.10 11.94
CA ALA A 19 27.27 -0.79 10.80
C ALA A 19 26.18 -0.57 9.73
N HIS A 20 24.92 -0.41 10.16
CA HIS A 20 23.82 -0.09 9.26
C HIS A 20 24.00 1.28 8.58
N ALA A 21 24.34 2.31 9.35
CA ALA A 21 24.62 3.64 8.80
C ALA A 21 25.73 3.59 7.73
N LYS A 22 26.81 2.85 7.98
CA LYS A 22 27.90 2.66 7.01
C LYS A 22 27.45 1.90 5.76
N ALA A 23 26.62 0.87 5.91
CA ALA A 23 26.08 0.13 4.77
C ALA A 23 25.25 1.02 3.85
N ASP A 24 24.55 2.00 4.43
CA ASP A 24 23.73 2.98 3.70
C ASP A 24 24.54 4.20 3.21
N GLY A 25 25.85 4.25 3.46
CA GLY A 25 26.71 5.38 3.09
C GLY A 25 26.43 6.66 3.89
N GLN A 26 25.82 6.54 5.06
CA GLN A 26 25.37 7.65 5.90
C GLN A 26 26.20 7.77 7.19
N SER A 27 26.24 8.97 7.77
CA SER A 27 26.67 9.10 9.16
C SER A 27 25.61 8.51 10.11
N LEU A 28 26.03 8.07 11.31
CA LEU A 28 25.11 7.52 12.31
C LEU A 28 23.95 8.49 12.62
N GLN A 29 24.24 9.79 12.72
CA GLN A 29 23.24 10.81 13.00
C GLN A 29 22.20 10.92 11.87
N GLN A 30 22.65 10.91 10.60
CA GLN A 30 21.74 10.95 9.45
C GLN A 30 20.87 9.69 9.39
N TYR A 31 21.47 8.52 9.61
CA TYR A 31 20.75 7.26 9.64
C TYR A 31 19.66 7.23 10.71
N LEU A 32 19.99 7.65 11.93
CA LEU A 32 19.03 7.70 13.04
C LEU A 32 17.94 8.74 12.80
N LEU A 33 18.29 9.89 12.24
CA LEU A 33 17.30 10.93 11.91
C LEU A 33 16.30 10.41 10.87
N ALA A 34 16.77 9.82 9.78
CA ALA A 34 15.91 9.24 8.75
C ALA A 34 14.99 8.14 9.32
N ARG A 35 15.50 7.34 10.27
CA ARG A 35 14.68 6.31 10.92
C ARG A 35 13.63 6.88 11.86
N LEU A 36 13.95 7.96 12.59
CA LEU A 36 13.01 8.67 13.44
C LEU A 36 11.95 9.42 12.64
N GLU A 37 12.33 10.02 11.50
CA GLU A 37 11.39 10.64 10.56
C GLU A 37 10.43 9.61 10.01
N ALA A 38 10.93 8.48 9.50
CA ALA A 38 10.08 7.39 9.02
C ALA A 38 9.15 6.85 10.12
N PHE A 39 9.63 6.78 11.36
CA PHE A 39 8.81 6.38 12.51
C PHE A 39 7.74 7.42 12.86
N ALA A 40 8.05 8.71 12.74
CA ALA A 40 7.09 9.79 12.99
C ALA A 40 6.06 9.94 11.86
N GLU A 41 6.43 9.62 10.63
CA GLU A 41 5.55 9.65 9.45
C GLU A 41 4.61 8.44 9.38
N THR A 42 4.99 7.33 10.04
CA THR A 42 4.10 6.16 10.12
C THR A 42 2.98 6.44 11.12
N LEU A 43 1.76 6.62 10.60
CA LEU A 43 0.55 6.68 11.41
C LEU A 43 0.53 5.48 12.36
N THR A 44 0.36 5.73 13.64
CA THR A 44 0.05 4.65 14.58
C THR A 44 -1.23 3.95 14.13
N ALA A 45 -1.41 2.67 14.48
CA ALA A 45 -2.63 1.95 14.13
C ALA A 45 -3.90 2.69 14.55
N ARG A 46 -3.84 3.38 15.71
CA ARG A 46 -4.93 4.22 16.21
C ARG A 46 -5.19 5.44 15.32
N GLU A 47 -4.15 6.19 14.95
CA GLU A 47 -4.29 7.36 14.06
C GLU A 47 -4.72 6.95 12.65
N ALA A 48 -4.29 5.77 12.18
CA ALA A 48 -4.79 5.19 10.95
C ALA A 48 -6.30 4.91 11.08
N ILE A 49 -6.76 4.21 12.12
CA ILE A 49 -8.18 3.95 12.34
C ILE A 49 -8.98 5.27 12.40
N GLU A 50 -8.52 6.25 13.16
CA GLU A 50 -9.17 7.58 13.26
C GLU A 50 -9.27 8.27 11.89
N ARG A 51 -8.21 8.21 11.08
CA ARG A 51 -8.20 8.75 9.71
C ARG A 51 -9.18 8.03 8.79
N TRP A 52 -9.24 6.71 8.87
CA TRP A 52 -10.17 5.90 8.09
C TRP A 52 -11.62 6.21 8.48
N GLU A 53 -11.93 6.24 9.78
CA GLU A 53 -13.26 6.60 10.27
C GLU A 53 -13.67 8.02 9.85
N ALA A 54 -12.74 8.99 9.89
CA ALA A 54 -13.00 10.34 9.40
C ALA A 54 -13.32 10.36 7.89
N GLY A 55 -12.58 9.57 7.09
CA GLY A 55 -12.87 9.39 5.67
C GLY A 55 -14.21 8.72 5.41
N LEU A 56 -14.57 7.71 6.19
CA LEU A 56 -15.88 7.03 6.13
C LEU A 56 -17.04 7.96 6.52
N ARG A 57 -16.84 8.86 7.50
CA ARG A 57 -17.83 9.88 7.89
C ARG A 57 -18.03 10.94 6.79
N GLY A 58 -17.02 11.23 5.99
CA GLY A 58 -17.08 12.19 4.86
C GLY A 58 -17.42 11.56 3.51
N SER A 59 -17.44 10.23 3.40
CA SER A 59 -17.78 9.53 2.16
C SER A 59 -19.29 9.54 1.94
N PRO A 60 -19.79 9.72 0.70
CA PRO A 60 -21.18 9.44 0.40
C PRO A 60 -21.46 7.99 0.82
N SER A 61 -22.56 7.81 1.54
CA SER A 61 -22.98 6.50 2.05
C SER A 61 -22.93 5.46 0.92
N LEU A 62 -22.42 4.26 1.22
CA LEU A 62 -22.48 3.13 0.28
C LEU A 62 -23.93 2.69 -0.01
N SER A 63 -24.90 3.20 0.75
CA SER A 63 -26.34 3.06 0.48
C SER A 63 -26.91 4.20 -0.35
N SER A 64 -26.06 5.13 -0.84
CA SER A 64 -26.49 6.19 -1.74
C SER A 64 -26.87 5.60 -3.11
N PRO A 65 -27.96 6.08 -3.74
CA PRO A 65 -28.34 5.67 -5.09
C PRO A 65 -27.19 5.82 -6.10
N LEU A 66 -26.42 6.90 -5.99
CA LEU A 66 -25.27 7.17 -6.87
C LEU A 66 -24.16 6.10 -6.73
N ALA A 67 -23.96 5.58 -5.52
CA ALA A 67 -23.00 4.51 -5.27
C ALA A 67 -23.51 3.15 -5.79
N ALA A 68 -24.83 2.94 -5.76
CA ALA A 68 -25.46 1.74 -6.32
C ALA A 68 -25.37 1.70 -7.85
N ASP A 69 -25.61 2.85 -8.51
CA ASP A 69 -25.49 3.00 -9.96
C ASP A 69 -24.04 2.79 -10.42
N ALA A 70 -23.09 3.45 -9.77
CA ALA A 70 -21.67 3.25 -10.07
C ALA A 70 -21.21 1.79 -9.88
N ALA A 71 -21.72 1.10 -8.84
CA ALA A 71 -21.43 -0.31 -8.63
C ALA A 71 -22.07 -1.22 -9.70
N ALA A 72 -23.24 -0.83 -10.23
CA ALA A 72 -23.88 -1.55 -11.34
C ALA A 72 -23.06 -1.40 -12.63
N ASP A 73 -22.59 -0.20 -12.95
CA ASP A 73 -21.75 0.05 -14.13
C ASP A 73 -20.43 -0.72 -14.08
N ILE A 74 -19.80 -0.78 -12.90
CA ILE A 74 -18.58 -1.57 -12.68
C ILE A 74 -18.84 -3.06 -12.90
N ARG A 75 -19.98 -3.59 -12.43
CA ARG A 75 -20.35 -5.00 -12.65
C ARG A 75 -20.60 -5.29 -14.12
N ALA A 76 -21.37 -4.46 -14.81
CA ALA A 76 -21.64 -4.61 -16.24
C ALA A 76 -20.35 -4.63 -17.07
N THR A 77 -19.45 -3.67 -16.82
CA THR A 77 -18.15 -3.61 -17.51
C THR A 77 -17.29 -4.86 -17.27
N ARG A 78 -17.38 -5.44 -16.06
CA ARG A 78 -16.65 -6.66 -15.72
C ARG A 78 -17.23 -7.88 -16.42
N GLU A 79 -18.54 -7.97 -16.53
CA GLU A 79 -19.25 -9.05 -17.21
C GLU A 79 -18.94 -9.04 -18.71
N ASP A 80 -19.00 -7.89 -19.36
CA ASP A 80 -18.64 -7.72 -20.78
C ASP A 80 -17.20 -8.16 -21.06
N ARG A 81 -16.25 -7.72 -20.22
CA ARG A 81 -14.85 -8.11 -20.34
C ARG A 81 -14.66 -9.62 -20.17
N THR A 82 -15.40 -10.24 -19.25
CA THR A 82 -15.29 -11.67 -18.99
C THR A 82 -15.91 -12.49 -20.13
N GLY A 83 -17.02 -12.02 -20.71
CA GLY A 83 -17.63 -12.58 -21.92
C GLY A 83 -16.68 -12.52 -23.12
N HIS A 84 -16.08 -11.37 -23.35
CA HIS A 84 -15.13 -11.19 -24.46
C HIS A 84 -13.90 -12.12 -24.34
N LEU A 85 -13.35 -12.26 -23.12
CA LEU A 85 -12.21 -13.16 -22.89
C LEU A 85 -12.58 -14.64 -23.07
N THR A 86 -13.81 -15.03 -22.72
CA THR A 86 -14.29 -16.40 -22.91
C THR A 86 -14.57 -16.70 -24.38
N GLU A 87 -15.06 -15.73 -25.15
CA GLU A 87 -15.23 -15.83 -26.60
C GLU A 87 -13.88 -15.98 -27.33
N LEU A 88 -12.88 -15.17 -26.96
CA LEU A 88 -11.52 -15.32 -27.50
C LEU A 88 -10.91 -16.70 -27.18
N ALA A 89 -11.15 -17.20 -25.97
CA ALA A 89 -10.66 -18.51 -25.56
C ALA A 89 -11.36 -19.66 -26.32
N SER A 90 -12.65 -19.54 -26.60
CA SER A 90 -13.41 -20.55 -27.36
C SER A 90 -13.06 -20.54 -28.85
N ALA A 91 -12.90 -19.36 -29.46
CA ALA A 91 -12.45 -19.20 -30.84
C ALA A 91 -11.06 -19.81 -31.07
N ARG A 92 -10.12 -19.55 -30.16
CA ARG A 92 -8.76 -20.14 -30.19
C ARG A 92 -8.77 -21.66 -30.04
N ARG A 93 -9.73 -22.20 -29.27
CA ARG A 93 -9.89 -23.65 -29.10
C ARG A 93 -10.53 -24.32 -30.33
N ALA A 94 -11.46 -23.63 -31.00
CA ALA A 94 -12.08 -24.10 -32.25
C ALA A 94 -11.08 -24.12 -33.42
N SER A 95 -10.18 -23.13 -33.52
CA SER A 95 -9.14 -23.09 -34.55
C SER A 95 -8.01 -24.10 -34.34
N ALA A 96 -7.89 -24.69 -33.14
CA ALA A 96 -6.84 -25.65 -32.79
C ALA A 96 -7.24 -27.12 -33.05
N LYS A 97 -8.48 -27.39 -33.49
CA LYS A 97 -8.94 -28.75 -33.81
C LYS A 97 -8.55 -29.09 -35.26
N PRO A 98 -7.68 -30.09 -35.52
CA PRO A 98 -7.29 -30.43 -36.89
C PRO A 98 -8.48 -31.02 -37.64
N ARG A 99 -8.66 -30.59 -38.91
CA ARG A 99 -9.62 -31.21 -39.84
C ARG A 99 -9.20 -32.67 -40.09
N PRO A 100 -10.16 -33.61 -40.16
CA PRO A 100 -9.89 -35.04 -40.33
C PRO A 100 -9.23 -35.36 -41.66
#